data_AF-S3ZTY9-F1
#
_entry.id   AF-S3ZTY9-F1
#
_cell.length_a   1.000
_cell.length_b   1.000
_cell.length_c   1.000
_cell.angle_alpha   90.00
_cell.angle_beta   90.00
_cell.angle_gamma   90.00
#
_symmetry.space_group_name_H-M   'P 1'
#
loop_
_entity.id
_entity.type
_entity.pdbx_description
1 polymer ?
#
loop_
_entity_poly.entity_id
_entity_poly.type
_entity_poly.pdbx_seq_one_letter_code
_entity_poly.pdbx_strand_id
1 'polypeptide(L)'
;MDSDIAVALIGAIGVGGTIVGTFAGMVLGARIQARGGHDQAQAARDAATTTATATARQAMAERRWAILAEYLRSAAALHESANRLYALSADVRIAGSLITVDGPALEADVEERRHALLYAYAEAELGAPAEMRSLVSDLQDRTFSHVEQSIRGRDLISAHTVLRDLAAAQGHDSSAGRAHLAVTTPSAPHPVDDTTQEDLARWRLEATRALEDVRELTVEQRRLLAYLPDEDQTLIVIEAGDRYTEAWDALVTAARRTLGTDPT
;
A
#
# COMPACT_ATOMS: atom_id res chain seq x y z
N MET A 1 -20.67 -16.10 -1.19
CA MET A 1 -19.28 -15.62 -0.97
C MET A 1 -18.69 -15.63 -2.35
N ASP A 2 -18.87 -14.53 -3.08
CA ASP A 2 -18.55 -14.46 -4.50
C ASP A 2 -17.50 -13.38 -4.74
N SER A 3 -16.32 -13.86 -5.13
CA SER A 3 -15.10 -13.12 -5.40
C SER A 3 -15.08 -12.45 -6.78
N ASP A 4 -16.25 -12.12 -7.34
CA ASP A 4 -16.39 -11.71 -8.75
C ASP A 4 -16.80 -10.24 -8.96
N ILE A 5 -17.04 -9.46 -7.89
CA ILE A 5 -17.46 -8.05 -8.02
C ILE A 5 -16.26 -7.08 -8.08
N ALA A 6 -15.08 -7.47 -7.59
CA ALA A 6 -13.91 -6.59 -7.58
C ALA A 6 -13.16 -6.52 -8.94
N VAL A 7 -13.34 -7.52 -9.82
CA VAL A 7 -12.66 -7.58 -11.12
C VAL A 7 -13.47 -6.93 -12.26
N ALA A 8 -14.78 -6.74 -12.06
CA ALA A 8 -15.66 -6.19 -13.10
C ALA A 8 -15.62 -4.65 -13.22
N LEU A 9 -15.15 -3.92 -12.20
CA LEU A 9 -15.21 -2.43 -12.22
C LEU A 9 -13.97 -1.76 -12.84
N ILE A 10 -12.89 -2.51 -13.10
CA ILE A 10 -11.68 -2.01 -13.75
C ILE A 10 -11.58 -2.50 -15.22
N GLY A 11 -12.41 -3.46 -15.63
CA GLY A 11 -12.41 -4.07 -16.97
C GLY A 11 -13.37 -3.47 -18.01
N ALA A 12 -14.28 -2.57 -17.64
CA ALA A 12 -15.37 -2.13 -18.54
C ALA A 12 -15.19 -0.75 -19.21
N ILE A 13 -14.11 -0.03 -18.93
CA ILE A 13 -13.82 1.29 -19.56
C ILE A 13 -12.72 1.16 -20.64
N GLY A 14 -12.05 0.00 -20.71
CA GLY A 14 -11.13 -0.33 -21.80
C GLY A 14 -11.84 -1.01 -22.96
N VAL A 15 -11.82 -0.36 -24.13
CA VAL A 15 -12.14 -0.91 -25.46
C VAL A 15 -13.64 -0.95 -25.83
N GLY A 16 -14.15 0.10 -26.48
CA GLY A 16 -15.32 -0.06 -27.38
C GLY A 16 -16.39 1.04 -27.48
N GLY A 17 -16.23 2.24 -26.90
CA GLY A 17 -17.33 3.21 -26.84
C GLY A 17 -17.41 4.29 -27.94
N THR A 18 -16.28 4.72 -28.52
CA THR A 18 -16.20 6.08 -29.13
C THR A 18 -15.71 6.10 -30.57
N ILE A 19 -16.16 5.15 -31.39
CA ILE A 19 -15.98 5.23 -32.86
C ILE A 19 -17.32 5.34 -33.62
N VAL A 20 -18.48 5.03 -33.00
CA VAL A 20 -19.75 4.97 -33.74
C VAL A 20 -20.50 6.31 -33.83
N GLY A 21 -20.32 7.23 -32.87
CA GLY A 21 -21.03 8.53 -32.88
C GLY A 21 -20.50 9.54 -33.91
N THR A 22 -19.18 9.53 -34.16
CA THR A 22 -18.50 10.60 -34.92
C THR A 22 -18.64 10.43 -36.44
N PHE A 23 -18.85 9.21 -36.93
CA PHE A 23 -19.05 8.96 -38.37
C PHE A 23 -20.50 9.14 -38.83
N ALA A 24 -21.49 8.99 -37.95
CA ALA A 24 -22.90 9.18 -38.31
C ALA A 24 -23.29 10.67 -38.45
N GLY A 25 -22.66 11.57 -37.71
CA GLY A 25 -22.91 13.02 -37.80
C GLY A 25 -22.22 13.71 -38.98
N MET A 26 -21.09 13.19 -39.45
CA MET A 26 -20.30 13.80 -40.53
C MET A 26 -20.86 13.49 -41.93
N VAL A 27 -21.66 12.42 -42.08
CA VAL A 27 -22.23 11.98 -43.37
C VAL A 27 -23.64 12.54 -43.63
N LEU A 28 -24.41 12.92 -42.60
CA LEU A 28 -25.72 13.53 -42.80
C LEU A 28 -25.70 15.02 -43.19
N GLY A 29 -24.57 15.71 -43.02
CA GLY A 29 -24.42 17.13 -43.40
C GLY A 29 -24.18 17.38 -44.90
N ALA A 30 -24.00 16.34 -45.73
CA ALA A 30 -23.60 16.49 -47.13
C ALA A 30 -24.76 16.69 -48.12
N ARG A 31 -26.04 16.70 -47.68
CA ARG A 31 -27.20 16.75 -48.60
C ARG A 31 -28.03 18.03 -48.54
N ILE A 32 -27.69 18.98 -47.67
CA ILE A 32 -28.37 20.29 -47.60
C ILE A 32 -27.33 21.40 -47.69
N GLN A 33 -26.84 21.72 -48.90
CA GLN A 33 -26.61 23.12 -49.30
C GLN A 33 -26.15 23.21 -50.74
N ALA A 34 -26.97 23.86 -51.54
CA ALA A 34 -26.58 24.39 -52.85
C ALA A 34 -26.53 25.93 -52.87
N ARG A 35 -26.69 26.66 -51.74
CA ARG A 35 -26.81 28.15 -51.78
C ARG A 35 -26.28 28.95 -50.58
N GLY A 36 -25.30 28.49 -49.81
CA GLY A 36 -24.79 29.26 -48.65
C GLY A 36 -23.34 28.99 -48.25
N GLY A 37 -22.43 28.88 -49.22
CA GLY A 37 -21.09 28.29 -49.03
C GLY A 37 -20.13 29.00 -48.07
N HIS A 38 -20.37 30.26 -47.67
CA HIS A 38 -19.49 30.95 -46.71
C HIS A 38 -19.88 30.64 -45.25
N ASP A 39 -21.15 30.85 -44.90
CA ASP A 39 -21.69 30.55 -43.56
C ASP A 39 -21.56 29.06 -43.22
N GLN A 40 -21.68 28.21 -44.24
CA GLN A 40 -21.54 26.77 -44.08
C GLN A 40 -20.10 26.31 -43.90
N ALA A 41 -19.16 26.93 -44.61
CA ALA A 41 -17.73 26.64 -44.44
C ALA A 41 -17.26 27.13 -43.06
N GLN A 42 -17.81 28.24 -42.56
CA GLN A 42 -17.54 28.73 -41.22
C GLN A 42 -18.16 27.82 -40.14
N ALA A 43 -19.43 27.44 -40.27
CA ALA A 43 -20.07 26.47 -39.38
C ALA A 43 -19.36 25.11 -39.37
N ALA A 44 -18.84 24.64 -40.50
CA ALA A 44 -18.06 23.41 -40.58
C ALA A 44 -16.70 23.53 -39.86
N ARG A 45 -16.03 24.69 -39.94
CA ARG A 45 -14.79 24.96 -39.19
C ARG A 45 -15.05 25.06 -37.68
N ASP A 46 -16.14 25.72 -37.29
CA ASP A 46 -16.54 25.86 -35.88
C ASP A 46 -16.94 24.49 -35.28
N ALA A 47 -17.64 23.67 -36.05
CA ALA A 47 -17.95 22.29 -35.66
C ALA A 47 -16.68 21.43 -35.58
N ALA A 48 -15.74 21.56 -36.52
CA ALA A 48 -14.47 20.83 -36.52
C ALA A 48 -13.58 21.22 -35.34
N THR A 49 -13.49 22.50 -35.01
CA THR A 49 -12.74 22.99 -33.84
C THR A 49 -13.40 22.57 -32.52
N THR A 50 -14.73 22.64 -32.43
CA THR A 50 -15.49 22.13 -31.28
C THR A 50 -15.28 20.63 -31.10
N THR A 51 -15.32 19.86 -32.20
CA THR A 51 -15.08 18.41 -32.16
C THR A 51 -13.63 18.11 -31.76
N ALA A 52 -12.65 18.77 -32.37
CA ALA A 52 -11.24 18.57 -32.03
C ALA A 52 -10.94 18.92 -30.57
N THR A 53 -11.51 20.00 -30.05
CA THR A 53 -11.36 20.38 -28.64
C THR A 53 -12.07 19.41 -27.70
N ALA A 54 -13.25 18.89 -28.06
CA ALA A 54 -13.93 17.85 -27.31
C ALA A 54 -13.12 16.54 -27.28
N THR A 55 -12.63 16.07 -28.44
CA THR A 55 -11.78 14.87 -28.53
C THR A 55 -10.49 15.03 -27.73
N ALA A 56 -9.85 16.21 -27.79
CA ALA A 56 -8.65 16.47 -27.01
C ALA A 56 -8.93 16.42 -25.49
N ARG A 57 -10.04 17.00 -25.03
CA ARG A 57 -10.45 16.93 -23.61
C ARG A 57 -10.74 15.50 -23.17
N GLN A 58 -11.43 14.73 -24.01
CA GLN A 58 -11.73 13.33 -23.73
C GLN A 58 -10.46 12.49 -23.64
N ALA A 59 -9.55 12.61 -24.61
CA ALA A 59 -8.27 11.89 -24.60
C ALA A 59 -7.42 12.23 -23.37
N MET A 60 -7.44 13.50 -22.92
CA MET A 60 -6.78 13.91 -21.68
C MET A 60 -7.42 13.27 -20.45
N ALA A 61 -8.76 13.22 -20.38
CA ALA A 61 -9.47 12.59 -19.27
C ALA A 61 -9.19 11.08 -19.19
N GLU A 62 -9.24 10.38 -20.33
CA GLU A 62 -8.91 8.94 -20.43
C GLU A 62 -7.47 8.67 -19.99
N ARG A 63 -6.51 9.51 -20.42
CA ARG A 63 -5.11 9.39 -19.98
C ARG A 63 -4.94 9.58 -18.47
N ARG A 64 -5.63 10.57 -17.88
CA ARG A 64 -5.57 10.80 -16.42
C ARG A 64 -6.15 9.64 -15.64
N TRP A 65 -7.26 9.06 -16.11
CA TRP A 65 -7.83 7.86 -15.53
C TRP A 65 -6.87 6.68 -15.58
N ALA A 66 -6.23 6.44 -16.73
CA ALA A 66 -5.27 5.35 -16.89
C ALA A 66 -4.08 5.48 -15.93
N ILE A 67 -3.51 6.69 -15.80
CA ILE A 67 -2.40 6.97 -14.89
C ILE A 67 -2.80 6.69 -13.43
N LEU A 68 -3.94 7.22 -12.98
CA LEU A 68 -4.39 7.01 -11.60
C LEU A 68 -4.75 5.55 -11.31
N ALA A 69 -5.32 4.84 -12.29
CA ALA A 69 -5.63 3.42 -12.15
C ALA A 69 -4.37 2.56 -12.01
N GLU A 70 -3.30 2.87 -12.76
CA GLU A 70 -2.01 2.19 -12.61
C GLU A 70 -1.36 2.50 -11.26
N TYR A 71 -1.42 3.75 -10.82
CA TYR A 71 -0.92 4.15 -9.51
C TYR A 71 -1.61 3.42 -8.36
N LEU A 72 -2.95 3.39 -8.37
CA LEU A 72 -3.74 2.62 -7.42
C LEU A 72 -3.39 1.13 -7.51
N ARG A 73 -3.34 0.53 -8.69
CA ARG A 73 -2.97 -0.89 -8.84
C ARG A 73 -1.60 -1.21 -8.25
N SER A 74 -0.62 -0.34 -8.48
CA SER A 74 0.74 -0.48 -7.93
C SER A 74 0.76 -0.36 -6.41
N ALA A 75 0.00 0.57 -5.83
CA ALA A 75 -0.09 0.75 -4.38
C ALA A 75 -0.74 -0.48 -3.70
N ALA A 76 -1.83 -0.99 -4.27
CA ALA A 76 -2.49 -2.21 -3.79
C ALA A 76 -1.57 -3.43 -3.89
N ALA A 77 -0.84 -3.58 -4.99
CA ALA A 77 0.08 -4.69 -5.16
C ALA A 77 1.21 -4.67 -4.12
N LEU A 78 1.78 -3.49 -3.84
CA LEU A 78 2.80 -3.35 -2.80
C LEU A 78 2.25 -3.60 -1.40
N HIS A 79 1.08 -3.04 -1.08
CA HIS A 79 0.41 -3.26 0.20
C HIS A 79 0.16 -4.75 0.45
N GLU A 80 -0.37 -5.46 -0.55
CA GLU A 80 -0.63 -6.90 -0.49
C GLU A 80 0.67 -7.71 -0.32
N SER A 81 1.74 -7.39 -1.07
CA SER A 81 3.04 -8.05 -0.90
C SER A 81 3.62 -7.84 0.50
N ALA A 82 3.47 -6.65 1.09
CA ALA A 82 3.89 -6.38 2.45
C ALA A 82 3.08 -7.18 3.49
N ASN A 83 1.76 -7.29 3.30
CA ASN A 83 0.90 -8.13 4.14
C ASN A 83 1.32 -9.61 4.07
N ARG A 84 1.58 -10.15 2.88
CA ARG A 84 2.07 -11.53 2.71
C ARG A 84 3.40 -11.75 3.42
N LEU A 85 4.33 -10.80 3.31
CA LEU A 85 5.63 -10.86 3.98
C LEU A 85 5.47 -10.92 5.51
N TYR A 86 4.60 -10.09 6.07
CA TYR A 86 4.31 -10.08 7.50
C TYR A 86 3.58 -11.37 7.94
N ALA A 87 2.53 -11.77 7.22
CA ALA A 87 1.71 -12.94 7.54
C ALA A 87 2.53 -14.24 7.56
N LEU A 88 3.45 -14.42 6.60
CA LEU A 88 4.37 -15.57 6.60
C LEU A 88 5.13 -15.68 7.93
N SER A 89 5.55 -14.56 8.50
CA SER A 89 6.28 -14.55 9.77
C SER A 89 5.36 -14.73 10.97
N ALA A 90 4.17 -14.14 10.94
CA ALA A 90 3.17 -14.34 11.98
C ALA A 90 2.70 -15.80 12.08
N ASP A 91 2.58 -16.51 10.96
CA ASP A 91 2.23 -17.93 10.93
C ASP A 91 3.34 -18.81 11.55
N VAL A 92 4.62 -18.45 11.37
CA VAL A 92 5.77 -19.09 12.05
C VAL A 92 5.66 -18.97 13.58
N ARG A 93 5.15 -17.84 14.09
CA ARG A 93 4.90 -17.64 15.52
C ARG A 93 3.87 -18.63 16.08
N ILE A 94 2.81 -18.92 15.33
CA ILE A 94 1.70 -19.81 15.76
C ILE A 94 2.07 -21.28 15.61
N ALA A 95 2.73 -21.66 14.51
CA ALA A 95 3.04 -23.06 14.19
C ALA A 95 4.35 -23.58 14.81
N GLY A 96 5.20 -22.70 15.36
CA GLY A 96 6.45 -23.09 16.03
C GLY A 96 7.54 -23.63 15.10
N SER A 97 7.32 -23.62 13.79
CA SER A 97 8.25 -24.11 12.76
C SER A 97 8.55 -23.01 11.75
N LEU A 98 9.84 -22.83 11.44
CA LEU A 98 10.33 -21.90 10.42
C LEU A 98 9.88 -22.41 9.04
N ILE A 99 8.78 -21.87 8.50
CA ILE A 99 8.38 -22.10 7.12
C ILE A 99 9.38 -21.35 6.23
N THR A 100 10.45 -22.04 5.83
CA THR A 100 11.62 -21.46 5.13
C THR A 100 11.48 -21.34 3.61
N VAL A 101 10.29 -21.50 3.02
CA VAL A 101 10.24 -21.79 1.58
C VAL A 101 10.23 -20.54 0.68
N ASP A 102 9.72 -19.38 1.12
CA ASP A 102 9.49 -18.23 0.21
C ASP A 102 10.06 -16.87 0.65
N GLY A 103 10.78 -16.79 1.77
CA GLY A 103 11.24 -15.52 2.36
C GLY A 103 12.01 -14.58 1.40
N PRO A 104 13.12 -15.05 0.78
CA PRO A 104 13.88 -14.23 -0.17
C PRO A 104 13.11 -13.86 -1.44
N ALA A 105 12.18 -14.71 -1.89
CA ALA A 105 11.36 -14.44 -3.06
C ALA A 105 10.32 -13.35 -2.76
N LEU A 106 9.74 -13.36 -1.56
CA LEU A 106 8.81 -12.32 -1.11
C LEU A 106 9.51 -10.98 -0.87
N GLU A 107 10.74 -10.97 -0.35
CA GLU A 107 11.55 -9.75 -0.26
C GLU A 107 11.80 -9.13 -1.64
N ALA A 108 12.17 -9.96 -2.62
CA ALA A 108 12.36 -9.51 -3.99
C ALA A 108 11.05 -8.97 -4.61
N ASP A 109 9.91 -9.63 -4.38
CA ASP A 109 8.59 -9.14 -4.82
C ASP A 109 8.25 -7.78 -4.18
N VAL A 110 8.45 -7.61 -2.86
CA VAL A 110 8.21 -6.32 -2.19
C VAL A 110 9.08 -5.21 -2.80
N GLU A 111 10.36 -5.48 -3.09
CA GLU A 111 11.25 -4.49 -3.69
C GLU A 111 10.89 -4.19 -5.16
N GLU A 112 10.49 -5.19 -5.94
CA GLU A 112 9.96 -4.99 -7.30
C GLU A 112 8.70 -4.10 -7.27
N ARG A 113 7.75 -4.39 -6.37
CA ARG A 113 6.52 -3.61 -6.22
C ARG A 113 6.79 -2.21 -5.70
N ARG A 114 7.79 -2.03 -4.84
CA ARG A 114 8.23 -0.69 -4.38
C ARG A 114 8.69 0.15 -5.57
N HIS A 115 9.52 -0.41 -6.45
CA HIS A 115 9.95 0.28 -7.67
C HIS A 115 8.77 0.59 -8.59
N ALA A 116 7.87 -0.37 -8.83
CA ALA A 116 6.68 -0.15 -9.65
C ALA A 116 5.82 1.01 -9.13
N LEU A 117 5.60 1.08 -7.81
CA LEU A 117 4.89 2.18 -7.18
C LEU A 117 5.61 3.52 -7.35
N LEU A 118 6.94 3.57 -7.21
CA LEU A 118 7.69 4.81 -7.42
C LEU A 118 7.54 5.34 -8.86
N TYR A 119 7.56 4.45 -9.86
CA TYR A 119 7.31 4.84 -11.25
C TYR A 119 5.89 5.34 -11.45
N ALA A 120 4.88 4.59 -10.97
CA ALA A 120 3.49 4.97 -11.13
C ALA A 120 3.14 6.26 -10.35
N TYR A 121 3.78 6.49 -9.20
CA TYR A 121 3.68 7.73 -8.43
C TYR A 121 4.20 8.92 -9.23
N ALA A 122 5.39 8.81 -9.83
CA ALA A 122 5.97 9.90 -10.62
C ALA A 122 5.07 10.27 -11.81
N GLU A 123 4.45 9.29 -12.45
CA GLU A 123 3.45 9.55 -13.50
C GLU A 123 2.18 10.21 -12.94
N ALA A 124 1.68 9.74 -11.79
CA ALA A 124 0.50 10.28 -11.14
C ALA A 124 0.71 11.72 -10.63
N GLU A 125 1.87 12.05 -10.08
CA GLU A 125 2.20 13.40 -9.62
C GLU A 125 2.12 14.44 -10.75
N LEU A 126 2.58 14.04 -11.95
CA LEU A 126 2.54 14.88 -13.15
C LEU A 126 1.15 14.90 -13.81
N GLY A 127 0.47 13.75 -13.84
CA GLY A 127 -0.79 13.56 -14.55
C GLY A 127 -2.04 13.98 -13.77
N ALA A 128 -1.99 13.95 -12.43
CA ALA A 128 -3.15 14.21 -11.60
C ALA A 128 -3.58 15.69 -11.62
N PRO A 129 -4.89 15.96 -11.53
CA PRO A 129 -5.41 17.30 -11.22
C PRO A 129 -4.75 17.90 -9.97
N ALA A 130 -4.54 19.22 -9.96
CA ALA A 130 -3.81 19.89 -8.88
C ALA A 130 -4.43 19.63 -7.49
N GLU A 131 -5.76 19.60 -7.40
CA GLU A 131 -6.53 19.29 -6.19
C GLU A 131 -6.33 17.86 -5.65
N MET A 132 -5.83 16.93 -6.46
CA MET A 132 -5.60 15.53 -6.06
C MET A 132 -4.14 15.24 -5.69
N ARG A 133 -3.20 16.15 -5.97
CA ARG A 133 -1.76 15.88 -5.79
C ARG A 133 -1.40 15.54 -4.34
N SER A 134 -2.00 16.22 -3.37
CA SER A 134 -1.77 15.91 -1.95
C SER A 134 -2.26 14.51 -1.57
N LEU A 135 -3.36 14.05 -2.17
CA LEU A 135 -3.90 12.70 -1.94
C LEU A 135 -3.03 11.63 -2.62
N VAL A 136 -2.46 11.93 -3.78
CA VAL A 136 -1.48 11.06 -4.44
C VAL A 136 -0.25 10.89 -3.54
N SER A 137 0.30 11.98 -3.00
CA SER A 137 1.43 11.94 -2.05
C SER A 137 1.08 11.19 -0.76
N ASP A 138 -0.08 11.48 -0.15
CA ASP A 138 -0.50 10.83 1.10
C ASP A 138 -0.63 9.31 0.94
N LEU A 139 -1.19 8.83 -0.18
CA LEU A 139 -1.26 7.39 -0.45
C LEU A 139 0.14 6.75 -0.56
N GLN A 140 1.11 7.44 -1.19
CA GLN A 140 2.47 6.94 -1.29
C GLN A 140 3.11 6.80 0.09
N ASP A 141 3.06 7.89 0.88
CA ASP A 141 3.66 7.96 2.20
C ASP A 141 3.10 6.87 3.11
N ARG A 142 1.77 6.70 3.13
CA ARG A 142 1.12 5.67 3.95
C ARG A 142 1.39 4.25 3.46
N THR A 143 1.48 4.03 2.14
CA THR A 143 1.87 2.72 1.59
C THR A 143 3.30 2.36 2.01
N PHE A 144 4.25 3.29 1.92
CA PHE A 144 5.62 3.04 2.36
C PHE A 144 5.76 2.88 3.86
N SER A 145 5.03 3.68 4.64
CA SER A 145 4.96 3.49 6.09
C SER A 145 4.45 2.10 6.44
N HIS A 146 3.39 1.62 5.78
CA HIS A 146 2.89 0.27 6.00
C HIS A 146 3.94 -0.80 5.68
N VAL A 147 4.60 -0.71 4.52
CA VAL A 147 5.68 -1.64 4.14
C VAL A 147 6.81 -1.66 5.17
N GLU A 148 7.24 -0.49 5.66
CA GLU A 148 8.27 -0.38 6.70
C GLU A 148 7.83 -1.10 7.99
N GLN A 149 6.59 -0.89 8.43
CA GLN A 149 6.06 -1.57 9.61
C GLN A 149 5.94 -3.08 9.41
N SER A 150 5.55 -3.55 8.22
CA SER A 150 5.47 -4.98 7.90
C SER A 150 6.84 -5.65 7.95
N ILE A 151 7.88 -5.01 7.37
CA ILE A 151 9.26 -5.50 7.41
C ILE A 151 9.77 -5.52 8.86
N ARG A 152 9.55 -4.44 9.60
CA ARG A 152 9.96 -4.36 11.01
C ARG A 152 9.27 -5.43 11.87
N GLY A 153 7.97 -5.66 11.66
CA GLY A 153 7.20 -6.70 12.34
C GLY A 153 7.71 -8.10 12.02
N ARG A 154 8.01 -8.37 10.75
CA ARG A 154 8.65 -9.62 10.30
C ARG A 154 9.97 -9.86 11.02
N ASP A 155 10.85 -8.85 11.05
CA ASP A 155 12.18 -8.95 11.67
C ASP A 155 12.13 -9.15 13.18
N LEU A 156 11.18 -8.49 13.84
CA LEU A 156 10.93 -8.67 15.26
C LEU A 156 10.51 -10.12 15.57
N ILE A 157 9.55 -10.67 14.82
CA ILE A 157 9.09 -12.06 14.99
C ILE A 157 10.25 -13.06 14.76
N SER A 158 11.07 -12.80 13.74
CA SER A 158 12.27 -13.60 13.45
C SER A 158 13.28 -13.54 14.61
N ALA A 159 13.55 -12.35 15.14
CA ALA A 159 14.45 -12.17 16.27
C ALA A 159 13.94 -12.88 17.55
N HIS A 160 12.63 -12.81 17.81
CA HIS A 160 12.00 -13.53 18.92
C HIS A 160 12.13 -15.05 18.77
N THR A 161 11.99 -15.56 17.54
CA THR A 161 12.17 -16.98 17.23
C THR A 161 13.60 -17.43 17.51
N VAL A 162 14.60 -16.68 17.03
CA VAL A 162 16.02 -16.97 17.28
C VAL A 162 16.33 -16.95 18.78
N LEU A 163 15.85 -15.95 19.53
CA LEU A 163 16.07 -15.86 20.96
C LEU A 163 15.42 -17.03 21.72
N ARG A 164 14.20 -17.42 21.35
CA ARG A 164 13.50 -18.57 21.93
C ARG A 164 14.27 -19.86 21.69
N ASP A 165 14.75 -20.09 20.47
CA ASP A 165 15.46 -21.31 20.11
C ASP A 165 16.83 -21.38 20.82
N LEU A 166 17.53 -20.25 20.97
CA LEU A 166 18.74 -20.15 21.79
C LEU A 166 18.47 -20.44 23.27
N ALA A 167 17.40 -19.87 23.83
CA ALA A 167 16.99 -20.11 25.21
C ALA A 167 16.66 -21.59 25.46
N ALA A 168 15.97 -22.23 24.52
CA ALA A 168 15.66 -23.67 24.58
C ALA A 168 16.93 -24.54 24.50
N ALA A 169 17.89 -24.16 23.66
CA ALA A 169 19.14 -24.91 23.49
C ALA A 169 20.12 -24.75 24.67
N GLN A 170 20.19 -23.55 25.26
CA GLN A 170 21.16 -23.20 26.31
C GLN A 170 20.61 -23.34 27.74
N GLY A 171 19.29 -23.43 27.89
CA GLY A 171 18.60 -23.57 29.18
C GLY A 171 18.26 -22.24 29.85
N HIS A 172 17.35 -22.28 30.83
CA HIS A 172 16.76 -21.09 31.46
C HIS A 172 17.77 -20.20 32.19
N ASP A 173 18.79 -20.78 32.83
CA ASP A 173 19.81 -20.03 33.57
C ASP A 173 20.93 -19.46 32.68
N SER A 174 20.87 -19.68 31.36
CA SER A 174 21.81 -19.10 30.40
C SER A 174 21.52 -17.62 30.13
N SER A 175 22.45 -16.91 29.49
CA SER A 175 22.20 -15.54 29.03
C SER A 175 21.01 -15.46 28.07
N ALA A 176 20.87 -16.43 27.15
CA ALA A 176 19.73 -16.50 26.24
C ALA A 176 18.41 -16.78 26.99
N GLY A 177 18.43 -17.66 27.98
CA GLY A 177 17.28 -17.97 28.83
C GLY A 177 16.79 -16.76 29.62
N ARG A 178 17.71 -16.03 30.27
CA ARG A 178 17.40 -14.79 30.99
C ARG A 178 16.91 -13.67 30.07
N ALA A 179 17.53 -13.51 28.91
CA ALA A 179 17.10 -12.52 27.92
C ALA A 179 15.72 -12.85 27.37
N HIS A 180 15.44 -14.12 27.06
CA HIS A 180 14.11 -14.55 26.62
C HIS A 180 13.05 -14.24 27.68
N LEU A 181 13.30 -14.56 28.94
CA LEU A 181 12.40 -14.21 30.04
C LEU A 181 12.21 -12.69 30.15
N ALA A 182 13.30 -11.90 30.10
CA ALA A 182 13.23 -10.45 30.23
C ALA A 182 12.44 -9.79 29.09
N VAL A 183 12.51 -10.32 27.86
CA VAL A 183 11.80 -9.75 26.70
C VAL A 183 10.36 -10.26 26.60
N THR A 184 10.05 -11.46 27.08
CA THR A 184 8.70 -12.08 26.98
C THR A 184 7.85 -11.93 28.23
N THR A 185 8.47 -11.65 29.37
CA THR A 185 7.77 -11.42 30.63
C THR A 185 7.75 -9.93 30.86
N PRO A 186 6.62 -9.23 30.63
CA PRO A 186 6.44 -7.94 31.26
C PRO A 186 6.47 -8.20 32.77
N SER A 187 7.57 -7.85 33.42
CA SER A 187 7.74 -8.05 34.85
C SER A 187 6.80 -7.14 35.63
N ALA A 188 5.57 -7.58 35.90
CA ALA A 188 4.89 -7.40 37.19
C ALA A 188 3.58 -8.21 37.29
N PRO A 189 3.27 -8.76 38.48
CA PRO A 189 2.14 -9.65 38.74
C PRO A 189 0.78 -8.92 38.86
N HIS A 190 0.58 -7.79 38.19
CA HIS A 190 -0.60 -6.94 38.35
C HIS A 190 -1.28 -6.72 37.00
N PRO A 191 -2.62 -6.54 36.98
CA PRO A 191 -3.36 -6.38 35.74
C PRO A 191 -2.73 -5.28 34.87
N VAL A 192 -2.64 -5.56 33.58
CA VAL A 192 -1.97 -4.76 32.53
C VAL A 192 -2.37 -3.27 32.55
N ASP A 193 -3.54 -2.95 33.12
CA ASP A 193 -4.10 -1.61 33.24
C ASP A 193 -3.32 -0.62 34.13
N ASP A 194 -2.43 -1.08 35.05
CA ASP A 194 -1.69 -0.20 35.98
C ASP A 194 -0.20 0.02 35.60
N THR A 195 0.23 -0.43 34.42
CA THR A 195 1.64 -0.31 34.00
C THR A 195 2.00 1.15 33.69
N THR A 196 2.84 1.78 34.50
CA THR A 196 3.26 3.17 34.25
C THR A 196 4.30 3.26 33.14
N GLN A 197 4.44 4.45 32.54
CA GLN A 197 5.51 4.73 31.57
C GLN A 197 6.91 4.52 32.16
N GLU A 198 7.09 4.74 33.48
CA GLU A 198 8.36 4.50 34.18
C GLU A 198 8.66 3.01 34.32
N ASP A 199 7.64 2.18 34.55
CA ASP A 199 7.80 0.73 34.62
C ASP A 199 8.13 0.13 33.25
N LEU A 200 7.50 0.63 32.18
CA LEU A 200 7.87 0.29 30.80
C LEU A 200 9.31 0.69 30.48
N ALA A 201 9.76 1.87 30.92
CA ALA A 201 11.13 2.33 30.71
C ALA A 201 12.15 1.46 31.48
N ARG A 202 11.82 1.08 32.72
CA ARG A 202 12.65 0.18 33.53
C ARG A 202 12.76 -1.20 32.88
N TRP A 203 11.64 -1.74 32.42
CA TRP A 203 11.58 -3.03 31.76
C TRP A 203 12.41 -3.05 30.47
N ARG A 204 12.30 -2.00 29.64
CA ARG A 204 13.13 -1.84 28.44
C ARG A 204 14.62 -1.84 28.76
N LEU A 205 15.02 -1.19 29.85
CA LEU A 205 16.42 -1.16 30.28
C LEU A 205 16.90 -2.54 30.74
N GLU A 206 16.07 -3.30 31.45
CA GLU A 206 16.36 -4.66 31.89
C GLU A 206 16.47 -5.63 30.70
N ALA A 207 15.51 -5.58 29.76
CA ALA A 207 15.55 -6.34 28.52
C ALA A 207 16.80 -6.01 27.70
N THR A 208 17.14 -4.72 27.53
CA THR A 208 18.34 -4.28 26.81
C THR A 208 19.60 -4.88 27.42
N ARG A 209 19.76 -4.77 28.75
CA ARG A 209 20.93 -5.32 29.46
C ARG A 209 21.02 -6.84 29.32
N ALA A 210 19.89 -7.55 29.44
CA ALA A 210 19.89 -9.00 29.30
C ALA A 210 20.26 -9.44 27.88
N LEU A 211 19.83 -8.69 26.86
CA LEU A 211 20.16 -8.94 25.46
C LEU A 211 21.64 -8.70 25.13
N GLU A 212 22.32 -7.76 25.81
CA GLU A 212 23.76 -7.49 25.61
C GLU A 212 24.64 -8.72 25.90
N ASP A 213 24.21 -9.58 26.82
CA ASP A 213 24.93 -10.80 27.20
C ASP A 213 24.76 -11.97 26.20
N VAL A 214 23.86 -11.83 25.21
CA VAL A 214 23.60 -12.84 24.18
C VAL A 214 24.43 -12.53 22.93
N ARG A 215 25.56 -13.23 22.79
CA ARG A 215 26.56 -12.95 21.74
C ARG A 215 26.15 -13.45 20.36
N GLU A 216 25.26 -14.43 20.33
CA GLU A 216 24.74 -15.08 19.13
C GLU A 216 23.74 -14.21 18.38
N LEU A 217 23.14 -13.21 19.04
CA LEU A 217 22.26 -12.23 18.39
C LEU A 217 23.08 -11.16 17.67
N THR A 218 22.59 -10.74 16.51
CA THR A 218 23.12 -9.57 15.81
C THR A 218 22.76 -8.28 16.57
N VAL A 219 23.47 -7.19 16.26
CA VAL A 219 23.14 -5.86 16.81
C VAL A 219 21.70 -5.46 16.48
N GLU A 220 21.24 -5.77 15.27
CA GLU A 220 19.90 -5.41 14.82
C GLU A 220 18.82 -6.23 15.54
N GLN A 221 19.02 -7.54 15.70
CA GLN A 221 18.12 -8.38 16.47
C GLN A 221 17.99 -7.91 17.93
N ARG A 222 19.11 -7.55 18.57
CA ARG A 222 19.08 -6.98 19.94
C ARG A 222 18.32 -5.66 20.00
N ARG A 223 18.46 -4.80 19.00
CA ARG A 223 17.74 -3.51 18.94
C ARG A 223 16.23 -3.71 18.76
N LEU A 224 15.83 -4.62 17.87
CA LEU A 224 14.44 -4.95 17.63
C LEU A 224 13.81 -5.52 18.91
N LEU A 225 14.45 -6.52 19.53
CA LEU A 225 13.97 -7.17 20.76
C LEU A 225 13.92 -6.22 21.98
N ALA A 226 14.74 -5.18 22.00
CA ALA A 226 14.70 -4.16 23.06
C ALA A 226 13.54 -3.15 22.88
N TYR A 227 12.98 -3.05 21.66
CA TYR A 227 11.94 -2.11 21.30
C TYR A 227 10.60 -2.83 21.12
N LEU A 228 9.77 -2.74 22.16
CA LEU A 228 8.35 -3.13 22.27
C LEU A 228 8.08 -4.62 22.54
N PRO A 229 7.06 -4.95 23.35
CA PRO A 229 6.43 -6.27 23.32
C PRO A 229 5.82 -6.53 21.94
N ASP A 230 5.90 -7.77 21.45
CA ASP A 230 5.34 -8.24 20.16
C ASP A 230 3.89 -7.80 19.88
N GLU A 231 3.10 -7.57 20.93
CA GLU A 231 1.70 -7.14 20.85
C GLU A 231 1.56 -5.71 20.29
N ASP A 232 2.49 -4.80 20.61
CA ASP A 232 2.46 -3.43 20.11
C ASP A 232 2.81 -3.37 18.61
N GLN A 233 3.74 -4.20 18.14
CA GLN A 233 4.16 -4.17 16.74
C GLN A 233 3.08 -4.74 15.81
N THR A 234 2.34 -5.77 16.25
CA THR A 234 1.20 -6.30 15.50
C THR A 234 0.11 -5.23 15.33
N LEU A 235 -0.19 -4.49 16.41
CA LEU A 235 -1.14 -3.38 16.37
C LEU A 235 -0.67 -2.25 15.45
N ILE A 236 0.62 -1.89 15.50
CA ILE A 236 1.22 -0.87 14.63
C ILE A 236 1.08 -1.24 13.14
N VAL A 237 1.27 -2.51 12.77
CA VAL A 237 1.08 -2.97 11.38
C VAL A 237 -0.38 -2.83 10.95
N ILE A 238 -1.33 -3.25 11.81
CA ILE A 238 -2.77 -3.12 11.55
C ILE A 238 -3.15 -1.64 11.38
N GLU A 239 -2.76 -0.77 12.30
CA GLU A 239 -3.03 0.66 12.22
C GLU A 239 -2.44 1.30 10.95
N ALA A 240 -1.24 0.87 10.54
CA ALA A 240 -0.65 1.34 9.30
C ALA A 240 -1.46 0.87 8.06
N GLY A 241 -2.03 -0.33 8.11
CA GLY A 241 -2.93 -0.86 7.08
C GLY A 241 -4.26 -0.11 7.01
N ASP A 242 -4.83 0.23 8.15
CA ASP A 242 -6.04 1.06 8.24
C ASP A 242 -5.79 2.46 7.65
N ARG A 243 -4.67 3.10 8.03
CA ARG A 243 -4.27 4.40 7.48
C ARG A 243 -4.04 4.34 5.98
N TYR A 244 -3.46 3.27 5.44
CA TYR A 244 -3.36 3.06 4.00
C TYR A 244 -4.75 3.02 3.34
N THR A 245 -5.68 2.24 3.91
CA THR A 245 -7.04 2.08 3.39
C THR A 245 -7.80 3.41 3.38
N GLU A 246 -7.65 4.23 4.43
CA GLU A 246 -8.22 5.58 4.47
C GLU A 246 -7.72 6.48 3.31
N ALA A 247 -6.40 6.49 3.05
CA ALA A 247 -5.83 7.30 1.97
C ALA A 247 -6.23 6.78 0.58
N TRP A 248 -6.33 5.46 0.43
CA TRP A 248 -6.84 4.83 -0.79
C TRP A 248 -8.26 5.31 -1.10
N ASP A 249 -9.17 5.20 -0.13
CA ASP A 249 -10.57 5.58 -0.29
C ASP A 249 -10.73 7.08 -0.55
N ALA A 250 -9.92 7.91 0.12
CA ALA A 250 -9.88 9.35 -0.13
C ALA A 250 -9.47 9.67 -1.59
N LEU A 251 -8.43 9.02 -2.11
CA LEU A 251 -7.98 9.23 -3.48
C LEU A 251 -8.99 8.71 -4.51
N VAL A 252 -9.58 7.53 -4.30
CA VAL A 252 -10.63 6.98 -5.17
C VAL A 252 -11.85 7.90 -5.20
N THR A 253 -12.28 8.39 -4.04
CA THR A 253 -13.42 9.31 -3.94
C THR A 253 -13.14 10.62 -4.67
N ALA A 254 -11.94 11.19 -4.51
CA ALA A 254 -11.54 12.39 -5.24
C ALA A 254 -11.47 12.15 -6.75
N ALA A 255 -10.93 11.01 -7.18
CA ALA A 255 -10.86 10.66 -8.61
C ALA A 255 -12.25 10.57 -9.24
N ARG A 256 -13.23 9.95 -8.56
CA ARG A 256 -14.62 9.84 -9.05
C ARG A 256 -15.28 11.21 -9.22
N ARG A 257 -15.11 12.10 -8.25
CA ARG A 257 -15.66 13.46 -8.26
C ARG A 257 -15.03 14.32 -9.36
N THR A 258 -13.70 14.35 -9.43
CA THR A 258 -12.96 15.25 -10.32
C THR A 258 -12.95 14.77 -11.76
N LEU A 259 -12.96 13.46 -12.00
CA LEU A 259 -12.89 12.88 -13.35
C LEU A 259 -14.22 12.33 -13.87
N GLY A 260 -15.32 12.53 -13.12
CA GLY A 260 -16.69 12.41 -13.62
C GLY A 260 -17.22 10.99 -13.75
N THR A 261 -17.03 10.14 -12.75
CA THR A 261 -17.63 8.78 -12.69
C THR A 261 -18.63 8.59 -11.55
N ASP A 262 -18.98 9.64 -10.81
CA ASP A 262 -20.09 9.57 -9.86
C ASP A 262 -21.41 9.35 -10.62
N PRO A 263 -22.19 8.29 -10.30
CA PRO A 263 -23.54 8.17 -10.79
C PRO A 263 -24.39 9.28 -10.16
N THR A 264 -24.86 10.21 -10.98
CA THR A 264 -25.95 11.14 -10.62
C THR A 264 -27.23 10.39 -10.30
#